data_AF-A0A645IDS8-F1
#
_entry.id   AF-A0A645IDS8-F1
#
_cell.length_a   1.000
_cell.length_b   1.000
_cell.length_c   1.000
_cell.angle_alpha   90.00
_cell.angle_beta   90.00
_cell.angle_gamma   90.00
#
_symmetry.space_group_name_H-M   'P 1'
#
loop_
_entity.id
_entity.type
_entity.pdbx_description
1 polymer ?
#
loop_
_entity_poly.entity_id
_entity_poly.type
_entity_poly.pdbx_seq_one_letter_code
_entity_poly.pdbx_strand_id
1 'polypeptide(L)'
;MYFRSDVEIRTYITKIGNSSFTVGHEAWQEGELKVKGQAVLVYYDFKLQKSIPLPDSIREILKTHMFPSMDVSTSDAENDTDSPCSV
;
A
#
# COMPACT_ATOMS: atom_id res chain seq x y z
N MET A 1 -23.58 -13.11 -1.32
CA MET A 1 -22.46 -14.06 -1.08
C MET A 1 -21.59 -14.02 -2.33
N TYR A 2 -20.55 -13.19 -2.36
CA TYR A 2 -19.69 -12.99 -3.54
C TYR A 2 -18.53 -14.00 -3.51
N PHE A 3 -18.71 -15.12 -4.19
CA PHE A 3 -17.65 -16.08 -4.48
C PHE A 3 -17.56 -16.14 -6.00
N ARG A 4 -16.56 -15.54 -6.65
CA ARG A 4 -16.28 -15.85 -8.08
C ARG A 4 -15.04 -15.25 -8.74
N SER A 5 -14.29 -14.34 -8.11
CA SER A 5 -13.09 -13.77 -8.75
C SER A 5 -11.88 -13.84 -7.82
N ASP A 6 -10.73 -14.13 -8.43
CA ASP A 6 -9.46 -14.18 -7.74
C ASP A 6 -9.13 -12.80 -7.16
N VAL A 7 -8.55 -12.81 -5.96
CA VAL A 7 -8.12 -11.61 -5.26
C VAL A 7 -6.59 -11.59 -5.25
N GLU A 8 -6.00 -10.54 -5.82
CA GLU A 8 -4.58 -10.27 -5.73
C GLU A 8 -4.31 -9.45 -4.47
N ILE A 9 -3.43 -9.95 -3.60
CA ILE A 9 -2.99 -9.21 -2.42
C ILE A 9 -1.61 -8.62 -2.70
N ARG A 10 -1.54 -7.28 -2.75
CA ARG A 10 -0.27 -6.55 -2.84
C ARG A 10 0.14 -6.11 -1.45
N THR A 11 1.37 -6.44 -1.07
CA THR A 11 1.93 -6.09 0.24
C THR A 11 3.25 -5.37 0.05
N TYR A 12 3.43 -4.26 0.73
CA TYR A 12 4.61 -3.40 0.58
C TYR A 12 4.92 -2.65 1.87
N ILE A 13 6.17 -2.21 2.00
CA ILE A 13 6.59 -1.38 3.14
C ILE A 13 6.28 0.08 2.83
N THR A 14 5.53 0.75 3.71
CA THR A 14 5.17 2.16 3.54
C THR A 14 6.03 3.10 4.38
N LYS A 15 6.50 2.64 5.54
CA LYS A 15 7.32 3.44 6.45
C LYS A 15 8.24 2.55 7.27
N ILE A 16 9.47 3.00 7.50
CA ILE A 16 10.42 2.35 8.40
C ILE A 16 10.79 3.35 9.51
N GLY A 17 10.49 2.98 10.76
CA GLY A 17 10.83 3.75 11.95
C GLY A 17 12.14 3.29 12.60
N ASN A 18 12.31 3.59 13.88
CA ASN A 18 13.48 3.13 14.64
C ASN A 18 13.32 1.64 15.04
N SER A 19 12.25 1.34 15.79
CA SER A 19 11.92 0.00 16.31
C SER A 19 10.62 -0.58 15.71
N SER A 20 10.10 0.04 14.66
CA SER A 20 8.86 -0.40 13.99
C SER A 20 8.90 -0.13 12.49
N PHE A 21 7.98 -0.73 11.76
CA PHE A 21 7.73 -0.47 10.35
C PHE A 21 6.24 -0.63 10.04
N THR A 22 5.76 0.07 9.02
CA THR A 22 4.38 0.01 8.55
C THR A 22 4.31 -0.78 7.25
N VAL A 23 3.40 -1.74 7.21
CA VAL A 23 3.10 -2.56 6.04
C VAL A 23 1.75 -2.11 5.49
N GLY A 24 1.72 -1.82 4.19
CA GLY A 24 0.50 -1.62 3.43
C GLY A 24 0.05 -2.92 2.78
N HIS A 25 -1.26 -3.15 2.78
CA HIS A 25 -1.91 -4.26 2.11
C HIS A 25 -3.02 -3.72 1.22
N GLU A 26 -3.08 -4.21 -0.01
CA GLU A 26 -4.15 -3.90 -0.94
C GLU A 26 -4.75 -5.20 -1.47
N ALA A 27 -6.08 -5.28 -1.48
CA ALA A 27 -6.81 -6.36 -2.11
C ALA A 27 -7.43 -5.87 -3.42
N TRP A 28 -6.96 -6.43 -4.52
CA TRP A 28 -7.40 -6.13 -5.88
C TRP A 28 -8.24 -7.28 -6.40
N GLN A 29 -9.41 -6.97 -6.97
CA GLN A 29 -10.31 -7.95 -7.55
C GLN A 29 -10.90 -7.35 -8.82
N GLU A 30 -10.84 -8.10 -9.92
CA GLU A 30 -11.34 -7.65 -11.24
C GLU A 30 -10.65 -6.36 -11.74
N GLY A 31 -9.37 -6.18 -11.40
CA GLY A 31 -8.60 -4.98 -11.76
C GLY A 31 -8.91 -3.75 -10.91
N GLU A 32 -9.85 -3.85 -9.96
CA GLU A 32 -10.22 -2.77 -9.06
C GLU A 32 -9.70 -3.01 -7.65
N LEU A 33 -9.21 -1.95 -7.02
CA LEU A 33 -8.87 -1.96 -5.60
C LEU A 33 -10.14 -2.00 -4.76
N LYS A 34 -10.35 -3.08 -4.01
CA LYS A 34 -11.52 -3.25 -3.14
C LYS A 34 -11.24 -2.87 -1.69
N VAL A 35 -10.03 -3.17 -1.19
CA VAL A 35 -9.66 -2.93 0.21
C VAL A 35 -8.22 -2.43 0.32
N LYS A 36 -8.01 -1.46 1.21
CA LYS A 36 -6.69 -1.04 1.70
C LYS A 36 -6.60 -1.28 3.20
N GLY A 37 -5.50 -1.88 3.63
CA GLY A 37 -5.17 -2.11 5.02
C GLY A 37 -3.77 -1.61 5.33
N GLN A 38 -3.57 -1.14 6.56
CA GLN A 38 -2.25 -0.81 7.06
C GLN A 38 -2.03 -1.47 8.42
N ALA A 39 -0.84 -1.99 8.63
CA ALA A 39 -0.43 -2.59 9.90
C ALA A 39 0.91 -1.99 10.34
N VAL A 40 1.03 -1.68 11.63
CA VAL A 40 2.31 -1.25 12.22
C VAL A 40 2.88 -2.42 13.01
N LEU A 41 4.06 -2.88 12.61
CA LEU A 41 4.78 -3.96 13.27
C LEU A 41 5.94 -3.39 14.08
N VAL A 42 6.12 -3.89 15.30
CA VAL A 42 7.19 -3.48 16.22
C VAL A 42 8.18 -4.62 16.36
N TYR A 43 9.47 -4.32 16.21
CA TYR A 43 10.52 -5.29 16.45
C TYR A 43 10.71 -5.46 17.96
N TYR A 44 10.33 -6.64 18.46
CA TYR A 44 10.18 -6.91 19.89
C TYR A 44 11.11 -8.03 20.33
N ASP A 45 11.86 -7.78 21.40
CA ASP A 45 12.67 -8.79 22.06
C ASP A 45 11.86 -9.44 23.18
N PHE A 46 11.50 -10.71 23.00
CA PHE A 46 10.72 -11.48 23.97
C PHE A 46 11.50 -11.84 25.24
N LYS A 47 12.84 -11.85 25.20
CA LYS A 47 13.67 -12.10 26.39
C LYS A 47 13.72 -10.86 27.27
N LEU A 48 13.91 -9.70 26.66
CA LEU A 48 13.95 -8.41 27.36
C LEU A 48 12.56 -7.79 27.56
N GLN A 49 11.52 -8.39 27.00
CA GLN A 49 10.14 -7.94 27.02
C GLN A 49 9.95 -6.48 26.60
N LYS A 50 10.71 -6.04 25.60
CA LYS A 50 10.67 -4.65 25.12
C LYS A 50 10.86 -4.55 23.62
N SER A 51 10.37 -3.46 23.04
CA SER A 51 10.73 -3.10 21.68
C SER A 51 12.20 -2.69 21.62
N ILE A 52 12.91 -3.17 20.61
CA ILE A 52 14.31 -2.84 20.37
C ILE A 52 14.47 -2.24 18.97
N PRO A 53 15.50 -1.42 18.74
CA PRO A 53 15.77 -0.89 17.41
C PRO A 53 15.86 -2.00 16.36
N LEU A 54 15.35 -1.73 15.16
CA LEU A 54 15.52 -2.64 14.03
C LEU A 54 17.01 -2.75 13.71
N PRO A 55 17.57 -3.97 13.65
CA PRO A 55 18.92 -4.21 13.15
C PRO A 55 19.08 -3.67 11.72
N ASP A 56 20.25 -3.11 11.43
CA ASP A 56 20.52 -2.48 10.12
C ASP A 56 20.36 -3.47 8.96
N SER A 57 20.75 -4.73 9.14
CA SER A 57 20.56 -5.77 8.13
C SER A 57 19.09 -5.98 7.75
N ILE A 58 18.18 -5.98 8.73
CA ILE A 58 16.74 -6.10 8.49
C ILE A 58 16.21 -4.82 7.86
N ARG A 59 16.69 -3.66 8.32
CA ARG A 59 16.32 -2.36 7.75
C ARG A 59 16.64 -2.28 6.26
N GLU A 60 17.81 -2.77 5.82
CA GLU A 60 18.19 -2.78 4.40
C GLU A 60 17.29 -3.71 3.56
N ILE A 61 16.91 -4.88 4.09
CA ILE A 61 15.97 -5.77 3.42
C ILE A 61 14.60 -5.08 3.26
N LEU A 62 14.08 -4.47 4.34
CA LEU A 62 12.79 -3.78 4.31
C LEU A 62 12.77 -2.62 3.30
N LYS A 63 13.88 -1.88 3.16
CA LYS A 63 14.00 -0.79 2.16
C LYS A 63 13.85 -1.30 0.73
N THR A 64 14.29 -2.52 0.44
CA THR A 64 14.17 -3.13 -0.89
C THR A 64 12.71 -3.42 -1.27
N HIS A 65 11.82 -3.53 -0.27
CA HIS A 65 10.39 -3.76 -0.44
C HIS A 65 9.54 -2.50 -0.26
N MET A 66 10.16 -1.32 -0.20
CA MET A 66 9.43 -0.06 -0.23
C MET A 66 8.97 0.21 -1.66
N PHE A 67 7.66 0.39 -1.82
CA PHE A 67 7.12 0.87 -3.09
C PHE A 67 7.33 2.39 -3.16
N PRO A 68 7.89 2.94 -4.26
CA PRO A 68 7.75 4.36 -4.52
C PRO A 68 6.26 4.64 -4.64
N SER A 69 5.77 5.67 -3.95
CA SER A 69 4.43 6.21 -4.18
C SER A 69 4.37 6.67 -5.64
N MET A 70 3.91 5.80 -6.54
CA MET A 70 3.38 6.26 -7.81
C MET A 70 2.02 6.85 -7.50
N ASP A 71 2.03 8.16 -7.25
CA ASP A 71 0.84 8.98 -7.24
C ASP A 71 0.23 8.88 -8.64
N VAL A 72 -0.74 7.99 -8.81
CA VAL A 72 -1.61 8.01 -9.98
C VAL A 72 -2.53 9.21 -9.79
N SER A 73 -2.10 10.35 -10.31
CA SER A 73 -2.98 11.44 -10.66
C SER A 73 -3.90 10.94 -11.76
N THR A 74 -5.08 10.43 -11.40
CA THR A 74 -6.19 10.29 -12.34
C THR A 74 -6.72 11.70 -12.65
N SER A 75 -5.96 12.44 -13.45
CA SER A 75 -6.57 13.45 -14.32
C SER A 75 -7.22 12.67 -15.45
N ASP A 76 -8.55 12.67 -15.48
CA ASP A 76 -9.36 12.77 -16.71
C ASP A 76 -10.83 12.81 -16.26
N ALA A 77 -11.18 13.93 -15.62
CA ALA A 77 -12.53 14.46 -15.65
C ALA A 77 -12.61 15.47 -16.81
N GLU A 78 -13.75 15.46 -17.47
CA GLU A 78 -14.27 16.45 -18.43
C GLU A 78 -13.78 16.38 -19.89
N ASN A 79 -14.68 15.93 -20.78
CA ASN A 79 -15.35 16.91 -21.62
C ASN A 79 -16.74 16.42 -22.05
N ASP A 80 -17.73 16.98 -21.36
CA ASP A 80 -19.03 17.28 -21.92
C ASP A 80 -18.82 18.36 -23.00
N THR A 81 -19.07 18.01 -24.26
CA THR A 81 -19.34 19.01 -25.31
C THR A 81 -20.51 18.51 -26.14
N ASP A 82 -21.72 18.70 -25.60
CA ASP A 82 -22.92 18.88 -26.40
C ASP A 82 -22.84 20.27 -27.07
N SER A 83 -22.34 20.31 -28.30
CA SER A 83 -22.58 21.42 -29.23
C SER A 83 -22.01 21.11 -30.61
N PRO A 84 -22.87 21.19 -31.62
CA PRO A 84 -22.56 22.02 -32.75
C PRO A 84 -23.63 23.10 -32.88
N CYS A 85 -23.27 24.33 -32.53
CA CYS A 85 -23.87 25.50 -33.16
C CYS A 85 -23.73 25.37 -34.68
N SER A 86 -24.84 25.48 -35.41
CA SER A 86 -24.88 26.03 -36.78
C SER A 86 -26.32 26.38 -37.15
N VAL A 87 -26.56 27.69 -37.28
CA VAL A 87 -27.52 28.43 -38.13
C VAL A 87 -28.99 28.01 -38.20
#